data_AF-A0A914TYR7-F1
#
_entry.id   AF-A0A914TYR7-F1
#
_cell.length_a   1.000
_cell.length_b   1.000
_cell.length_c   1.000
_cell.angle_alpha   90.00
_cell.angle_beta   90.00
_cell.angle_gamma   90.00
#
_symmetry.space_group_name_H-M   'P 1'
#
loop_
_entity.id
_entity.type
_entity.pdbx_description
1 polymer ?
#
loop_
_entity_poly.entity_id
_entity_poly.type
_entity_poly.pdbx_seq_one_letter_code
_entity_poly.pdbx_strand_id
1 'polypeptide(L)'
;MMWCTDSDGNVLNEIVAIIDWQVMHEGSPMSDLSYFLTLYLDGVVRRQTEEFAIQYYFDCLVKEFGDTNLVPYTVEKLRIAYDYFFNTHGLHTLGISGFLFKGLNEPNQSVKDAYYDYGILKSLHAREDVDRLLQGKYKHIYEKYQ
;
A
#
# COMPACT_ATOMS: atom_id res chain seq x y z
N MET A 1 -8.21 1.64 -11.07
CA MET A 1 -8.33 3.08 -11.40
C MET A 1 -8.09 3.25 -12.88
N MET A 2 -8.83 4.14 -13.53
CA MET A 2 -8.65 4.51 -14.93
C MET A 2 -8.22 5.97 -15.00
N TRP A 3 -7.22 6.27 -15.82
CA TRP A 3 -6.61 7.59 -15.95
C TRP A 3 -7.09 8.28 -17.22
N CYS A 4 -7.15 9.61 -17.20
CA CYS A 4 -7.36 10.42 -18.39
C CYS A 4 -6.22 10.22 -19.39
N THR A 5 -6.50 10.46 -20.67
CA THR A 5 -5.50 10.44 -21.75
C THR A 5 -5.52 11.75 -22.52
N ASP A 6 -4.36 12.20 -23.00
CA ASP A 6 -4.28 13.34 -23.93
C ASP A 6 -4.70 12.93 -25.36
N SER A 7 -4.67 13.90 -26.28
CA SER A 7 -5.01 13.67 -27.69
C SER A 7 -4.10 12.67 -28.40
N ASP A 8 -2.90 12.44 -27.87
CA ASP A 8 -1.90 11.52 -28.40
C ASP A 8 -1.99 10.12 -27.74
N GLY A 9 -2.89 9.95 -26.77
CA GLY A 9 -3.11 8.70 -26.04
C GLY A 9 -2.17 8.49 -24.84
N ASN A 10 -1.40 9.50 -24.43
CA ASN A 10 -0.56 9.39 -23.24
C ASN A 10 -1.38 9.53 -21.96
N VAL A 11 -0.99 8.79 -20.92
CA VAL A 11 -1.65 8.81 -19.61
C VAL A 11 -1.37 10.13 -18.89
N LEU A 12 -2.42 10.78 -18.40
CA LEU A 12 -2.38 12.00 -17.60
C LEU A 12 -2.48 11.69 -16.09
N ASN A 13 -2.12 12.67 -15.26
CA ASN A 13 -2.19 12.59 -13.79
C ASN A 13 -3.60 12.82 -13.23
N GLU A 14 -4.65 12.60 -14.03
CA GLU A 14 -6.04 12.79 -13.65
C GLU A 14 -6.78 11.45 -13.71
N ILE A 15 -7.57 11.17 -12.67
CA ILE A 15 -8.37 9.94 -12.59
C ILE A 15 -9.71 10.19 -13.28
N VAL A 16 -10.07 9.34 -14.23
CA VAL A 16 -11.38 9.39 -14.90
C VAL A 16 -12.42 8.56 -14.15
N ALA A 17 -12.00 7.43 -13.56
CA ALA A 17 -12.90 6.53 -12.83
C ALA A 17 -12.16 5.65 -11.82
N ILE A 18 -12.82 5.39 -10.68
CA ILE A 18 -12.49 4.29 -9.76
C ILE A 18 -13.44 3.14 -10.10
N ILE A 19 -12.87 2.00 -10.48
CA ILE A 19 -13.58 0.78 -10.88
C ILE A 19 -13.19 -0.36 -9.95
N ASP A 20 -13.87 -1.49 -10.07
CA ASP A 20 -13.65 -2.70 -9.27
C ASP A 20 -13.77 -2.47 -7.75
N TRP A 21 -14.75 -1.66 -7.35
CA TRP A 21 -15.00 -1.27 -5.96
C TRP A 21 -15.70 -2.35 -5.11
N GLN A 22 -15.96 -3.55 -5.64
CA GLN A 22 -16.71 -4.61 -4.94
C GLN A 22 -16.07 -5.10 -3.63
N VAL A 23 -14.81 -4.74 -3.36
CA VAL A 23 -14.08 -5.05 -2.12
C VAL A 23 -13.95 -3.85 -1.17
N MET A 24 -14.50 -2.69 -1.54
CA MET A 24 -14.53 -1.51 -0.68
C MET A 24 -15.37 -1.79 0.57
N HIS A 25 -14.89 -1.28 1.71
CA HIS A 25 -15.54 -1.41 3.00
C HIS A 25 -15.31 -0.14 3.81
N GLU A 26 -16.19 0.13 4.78
CA GLU A 26 -15.96 1.19 5.75
C GLU A 26 -14.75 0.83 6.63
N GLY A 27 -13.82 1.76 6.79
CA GLY A 27 -12.59 1.50 7.51
C GLY A 27 -11.73 2.74 7.72
N SER A 28 -10.53 2.51 8.25
CA SER A 28 -9.54 3.58 8.38
C SER A 28 -8.97 3.93 7.01
N PRO A 29 -8.77 5.22 6.68
CA PRO A 29 -8.09 5.60 5.44
C PRO A 29 -6.63 5.11 5.37
N MET A 30 -6.03 4.81 6.52
CA MET A 30 -4.69 4.22 6.57
C MET A 30 -4.69 2.76 6.12
N SER A 31 -5.84 2.08 6.14
CA SER A 31 -6.01 0.78 5.50
C SER A 31 -5.83 0.90 3.98
N ASP A 32 -6.57 1.81 3.35
CA ASP A 32 -6.49 2.04 1.90
C ASP A 32 -5.09 2.48 1.47
N LEU A 33 -4.50 3.45 2.20
CA LEU A 33 -3.15 3.93 1.92
C LEU A 33 -2.11 2.81 2.07
N SER A 34 -2.17 2.06 3.16
CA SER A 34 -1.29 0.91 3.40
C SER A 34 -1.41 -0.15 2.31
N TYR A 35 -2.64 -0.49 1.92
CA TYR A 35 -2.90 -1.46 0.87
C TYR A 35 -2.31 -0.99 -0.47
N PHE A 36 -2.53 0.29 -0.82
CA PHE A 36 -2.00 0.89 -2.03
C PHE A 36 -0.47 0.87 -2.08
N LEU A 37 0.20 1.37 -1.04
CA LEU A 37 1.67 1.41 -0.99
C LEU A 37 2.28 0.00 -0.98
N THR A 38 1.61 -0.97 -0.38
CA THR A 38 2.12 -2.34 -0.29
C THR A 38 2.02 -3.08 -1.62
N LEU A 39 0.88 -2.97 -2.32
CA LEU A 39 0.65 -3.70 -3.57
C LEU A 39 1.29 -3.05 -4.79
N TYR A 40 1.29 -1.72 -4.87
CA TYR A 40 1.68 -1.03 -6.10
C TYR A 40 3.13 -0.54 -6.08
N LEU A 41 3.74 -0.35 -4.92
CA LEU A 41 5.13 0.07 -4.82
C LEU A 41 6.08 -1.08 -4.50
N ASP A 42 7.28 -1.02 -5.05
CA ASP A 42 8.39 -1.85 -4.60
C ASP A 42 8.85 -1.42 -3.20
N GLY A 43 9.46 -2.34 -2.45
CA GLY A 43 9.85 -2.09 -1.07
C GLY A 43 10.76 -0.87 -0.89
N VAL A 44 11.71 -0.66 -1.80
CA VAL A 44 12.60 0.51 -1.75
C VAL A 44 11.82 1.82 -1.87
N VAL A 45 10.94 1.92 -2.88
CA VAL A 45 10.14 3.12 -3.14
C VAL A 45 9.14 3.36 -2.00
N ARG A 46 8.49 2.30 -1.51
CA ARG A 46 7.57 2.37 -0.37
C ARG A 46 8.24 2.97 0.86
N ARG A 47 9.40 2.44 1.28
CA ARG A 47 10.16 2.94 2.45
C ARG A 47 10.55 4.41 2.33
N GLN A 48 10.78 4.90 1.12
CA GLN A 48 11.12 6.29 0.85
C GLN A 48 9.88 7.22 0.83
N THR A 49 8.70 6.67 0.54
CA THR A 49 7.49 7.45 0.26
C THR A 49 6.49 7.43 1.41
N GLU A 50 6.50 6.39 2.25
CA GLU A 50 5.43 6.15 3.24
C GLU A 50 5.19 7.32 4.21
N GLU A 51 6.24 7.88 4.80
CA GLU A 51 6.12 9.00 5.74
C GLU A 51 5.59 10.26 5.05
N PHE A 52 6.07 10.52 3.82
CA PHE A 52 5.56 11.63 3.02
C PHE A 52 4.08 11.44 2.68
N ALA A 53 3.69 10.23 2.27
CA ALA A 53 2.30 9.94 1.90
C ALA A 53 1.34 10.07 3.08
N ILE A 54 1.74 9.60 4.28
CA ILE A 54 0.95 9.74 5.51
C ILE A 54 0.77 11.22 5.87
N GLN A 55 1.87 12.01 5.82
CA GLN A 55 1.82 13.43 6.12
C GLN A 55 0.96 14.18 5.10
N TYR A 56 1.16 13.92 3.81
CA TYR A 56 0.39 14.54 2.73
C TYR A 56 -1.11 14.23 2.85
N TYR A 57 -1.46 12.99 3.21
CA TYR A 57 -2.84 12.62 3.44
C TYR A 57 -3.44 13.39 4.63
N PHE A 58 -2.70 13.51 5.74
CA PHE A 58 -3.12 14.30 6.89
C PHE A 58 -3.33 15.77 6.53
N ASP A 59 -2.41 16.37 5.80
CA ASP A 59 -2.49 17.77 5.37
C ASP A 59 -3.71 18.00 4.46
N CYS A 60 -4.01 17.05 3.58
CA CYS A 60 -5.24 17.05 2.78
C CYS A 60 -6.49 17.02 3.68
N LEU A 61 -6.54 16.12 4.67
CA LEU A 61 -7.67 16.08 5.60
C LEU A 61 -7.84 17.42 6.33
N VAL A 62 -6.77 17.97 6.91
CA VAL A 62 -6.82 19.27 7.61
C VAL A 62 -7.36 20.37 6.71
N LYS A 63 -6.92 20.40 5.45
CA LYS A 63 -7.40 21.36 4.45
C LYS A 63 -8.89 21.18 4.15
N GLU A 64 -9.36 19.95 3.94
CA GLU A 64 -10.77 19.66 3.61
C GLU A 64 -11.72 19.89 4.80
N PHE A 65 -11.27 19.59 6.02
CA PHE A 65 -12.03 19.89 7.24
C PHE A 65 -12.00 21.38 7.61
N GLY A 66 -11.07 22.17 7.06
CA GLY A 66 -10.98 23.62 7.27
C GLY A 66 -10.88 24.03 8.75
N ASP A 67 -11.45 25.21 9.08
CA ASP A 67 -11.44 25.80 10.43
C ASP A 67 -12.37 25.10 11.45
N THR A 68 -12.92 23.94 11.11
CA THR A 68 -13.93 23.29 11.95
C THR A 68 -13.35 22.67 13.23
N ASN A 69 -12.02 22.58 13.37
CA ASN A 69 -11.34 21.81 14.43
C ASN A 69 -11.84 20.35 14.51
N LEU A 70 -12.45 19.83 13.44
CA LEU A 70 -13.11 18.52 13.42
C LEU A 70 -12.19 17.36 13.06
N VAL A 71 -10.90 17.58 12.72
CA VAL A 71 -9.99 16.46 12.48
C VAL A 71 -9.77 15.73 13.82
N PRO A 72 -10.38 14.54 14.04
CA PRO A 72 -10.42 13.93 15.37
C PRO A 72 -9.12 13.20 15.74
N TYR A 73 -8.12 13.27 14.86
CA TYR A 73 -6.91 12.45 14.91
C TYR A 73 -5.67 13.30 14.63
N THR A 74 -4.56 12.96 15.26
CA THR A 74 -3.24 13.55 14.95
C THR A 74 -2.54 12.70 13.89
N VAL A 75 -1.54 13.26 13.22
CA VAL A 75 -0.72 12.50 12.26
C VAL A 75 -0.03 11.30 12.93
N GLU A 76 0.33 11.37 14.22
CA GLU A 76 0.89 10.24 14.97
C GLU A 76 -0.11 9.09 15.08
N LYS A 77 -1.40 9.37 15.30
CA LYS A 77 -2.43 8.33 15.30
C LYS A 77 -2.58 7.68 13.93
N LEU A 78 -2.43 8.46 12.85
CA LEU A 78 -2.44 7.91 11.49
C LEU A 78 -1.21 7.02 11.23
N ARG A 79 -0.02 7.40 11.69
CA ARG A 79 1.17 6.54 11.62
C ARG A 79 0.97 5.20 12.33
N ILE A 80 0.42 5.23 13.55
CA ILE A 80 0.12 4.00 14.31
C ILE A 80 -0.90 3.13 13.57
N ALA A 81 -1.96 3.74 13.02
CA ALA A 81 -2.95 3.02 12.24
C ALA A 81 -2.33 2.41 10.97
N TYR A 82 -1.48 3.17 10.27
CA TYR A 82 -0.75 2.68 9.09
C TYR A 82 0.11 1.47 9.41
N ASP A 83 0.92 1.52 10.48
CA ASP A 83 1.74 0.38 10.92
C ASP A 83 0.88 -0.88 11.14
N TYR A 84 -0.27 -0.71 11.80
CA TYR A 84 -1.19 -1.80 12.08
C TYR A 84 -1.74 -2.45 10.80
N PHE A 85 -2.24 -1.66 9.85
CA PHE A 85 -2.74 -2.18 8.57
C PHE A 85 -1.62 -2.73 7.70
N PHE A 86 -0.44 -2.11 7.73
CA PHE A 86 0.73 -2.55 6.98
C PHE A 86 1.15 -3.96 7.36
N ASN A 87 1.10 -4.31 8.65
CA ASN A 87 1.36 -5.68 9.08
C ASN A 87 0.45 -6.69 8.35
N THR A 88 -0.85 -6.40 8.29
CA THR A 88 -1.84 -7.29 7.67
C THR A 88 -1.69 -7.33 6.15
N HIS A 89 -1.54 -6.18 5.49
CA HIS A 89 -1.42 -6.08 4.04
C HIS A 89 -0.08 -6.61 3.52
N GLY A 90 1.00 -6.41 4.28
CA GLY A 90 2.30 -7.00 3.99
C GLY A 90 2.23 -8.52 3.96
N LEU A 91 1.57 -9.14 4.94
CA LEU A 91 1.32 -10.58 4.95
C LEU A 91 0.40 -11.03 3.81
N HIS A 92 -0.67 -10.29 3.52
CA HIS A 92 -1.56 -10.59 2.40
C HIS A 92 -0.84 -10.57 1.05
N THR A 93 0.11 -9.65 0.87
CA THR A 93 0.93 -9.53 -0.35
C THR A 93 1.76 -10.79 -0.62
N LEU A 94 2.18 -11.50 0.43
CA LEU A 94 2.89 -12.78 0.30
C LEU A 94 2.03 -13.86 -0.37
N GLY A 95 0.71 -13.85 -0.12
CA GLY A 95 -0.23 -14.81 -0.68
C GLY A 95 -0.75 -14.42 -2.06
N ILE A 96 -1.01 -13.13 -2.28
CA ILE A 96 -1.69 -12.66 -3.50
C ILE A 96 -0.79 -12.72 -4.74
N SER A 97 0.53 -12.60 -4.58
CA SER A 97 1.48 -12.70 -5.70
C SER A 97 1.36 -14.06 -6.41
N GLY A 98 1.33 -15.16 -5.66
CA GLY A 98 1.10 -16.49 -6.23
C GLY A 98 -0.24 -16.62 -6.96
N PHE A 99 -1.29 -15.95 -6.47
CA PHE A 99 -2.60 -15.94 -7.11
C PHE A 99 -2.60 -15.15 -8.42
N LEU A 100 -2.06 -13.92 -8.42
CA LEU A 100 -2.06 -13.02 -9.58
C LEU A 100 -1.30 -13.61 -10.77
N PHE A 101 -0.18 -14.31 -10.53
CA PHE A 101 0.65 -14.84 -11.62
C PHE A 101 0.32 -16.28 -12.01
N LYS A 102 -0.52 -17.01 -11.25
CA LYS A 102 -0.94 -18.38 -11.62
C LYS A 102 -1.69 -18.44 -12.96
N GLY A 103 -2.43 -17.38 -13.29
CA GLY A 103 -3.23 -17.27 -14.51
C GLY A 103 -2.59 -16.49 -15.66
N LEU A 104 -1.30 -16.14 -15.56
CA LEU A 104 -0.65 -15.29 -16.56
C LEU A 104 -0.56 -16.00 -17.93
N ASN A 105 -1.37 -15.53 -18.89
CA ASN A 105 -1.42 -16.02 -20.26
C ASN A 105 -0.42 -15.25 -21.16
N GLU A 106 0.87 -15.35 -20.83
CA GLU A 106 1.95 -14.74 -21.59
C GLU A 106 2.66 -15.82 -22.43
N PRO A 107 2.62 -15.75 -23.78
CA PRO A 107 3.27 -16.74 -24.65
C PRO A 107 4.79 -16.65 -24.64
N ASN A 108 5.37 -15.48 -24.33
CA ASN A 108 6.82 -15.32 -24.23
C ASN A 108 7.33 -15.75 -22.85
N GLN A 109 8.07 -16.87 -22.82
CA GLN A 109 8.60 -17.43 -21.58
C GLN A 109 9.48 -16.45 -20.79
N SER A 110 10.33 -15.65 -21.43
CA SER A 110 11.21 -14.72 -20.70
C SER A 110 10.42 -13.61 -20.01
N VAL A 111 9.33 -13.16 -20.64
CA VAL A 111 8.42 -12.15 -20.08
C VAL A 111 7.64 -12.76 -18.91
N LYS A 112 7.15 -13.99 -19.09
CA LYS A 112 6.45 -14.73 -18.05
C LYS A 112 7.32 -14.94 -16.81
N ASP A 113 8.58 -15.35 -17.00
CA ASP A 113 9.55 -15.53 -15.91
C ASP A 113 9.83 -14.20 -15.18
N ALA A 114 9.99 -13.10 -15.93
CA ALA A 114 10.17 -11.78 -15.33
C ALA A 114 8.98 -11.34 -14.46
N TYR A 115 7.74 -11.65 -14.86
CA TYR A 115 6.56 -11.38 -14.03
C TYR A 115 6.54 -12.20 -12.74
N TYR A 116 6.91 -13.49 -12.81
CA TYR A 116 7.03 -14.32 -11.62
C TYR A 116 8.12 -13.80 -10.67
N ASP A 117 9.31 -13.51 -11.20
CA ASP A 117 10.43 -12.96 -10.43
C ASP A 117 10.03 -11.65 -9.76
N TYR A 118 9.33 -10.77 -10.48
CA TYR A 118 8.81 -9.52 -9.93
C TYR A 118 7.81 -9.77 -8.79
N GLY A 119 6.89 -10.72 -8.95
CA GLY A 119 5.93 -11.10 -7.90
C GLY A 119 6.59 -11.65 -6.64
N ILE A 120 7.59 -12.50 -6.81
CA ILE A 120 8.38 -13.06 -5.70
C ILE A 120 9.18 -11.95 -5.02
N LEU A 121 9.86 -11.10 -5.78
CA LEU A 121 10.64 -9.98 -5.24
C LEU A 121 9.76 -9.03 -4.42
N LYS A 122 8.56 -8.72 -4.89
CA LYS A 122 7.58 -7.92 -4.13
C LYS A 122 7.20 -8.58 -2.81
N SER A 123 6.99 -9.90 -2.82
CA SER A 123 6.69 -10.68 -1.62
C SER A 123 7.87 -10.67 -0.63
N LEU A 124 9.10 -10.84 -1.13
CA LEU A 124 10.30 -10.77 -0.29
C LEU A 124 10.44 -9.40 0.38
N HIS A 125 10.26 -8.32 -0.36
CA HIS A 125 10.28 -6.96 0.19
C HIS A 125 9.17 -6.71 1.22
N ALA A 126 7.95 -7.19 0.96
CA ALA A 126 6.85 -7.06 1.91
C ALA A 126 7.17 -7.82 3.22
N ARG A 127 7.74 -9.03 3.14
CA ARG A 127 8.19 -9.78 4.30
C ARG A 127 9.23 -9.02 5.11
N GLU A 128 10.27 -8.50 4.46
CA GLU A 128 11.32 -7.73 5.13
C GLU A 128 10.80 -6.49 5.86
N ASP A 129 9.81 -5.82 5.27
CA ASP A 129 9.19 -4.64 5.89
C ASP A 129 8.37 -5.02 7.11
N VAL A 130 7.58 -6.10 7.02
CA VAL A 130 6.82 -6.64 8.15
C VAL A 130 7.77 -7.07 9.28
N ASP A 131 8.85 -7.78 8.95
CA ASP A 131 9.86 -8.22 9.91
C ASP A 131 10.53 -7.02 10.60
N ARG A 132 10.87 -5.96 9.85
CA ARG A 132 11.43 -4.72 10.43
C ARG A 132 10.45 -4.07 11.39
N LEU A 133 9.17 -3.99 11.03
CA LEU A 133 8.14 -3.41 11.86
C LEU A 133 7.97 -4.21 13.17
N LEU A 134 7.86 -5.53 13.06
CA LEU A 134 7.68 -6.43 14.20
C LEU A 134 8.89 -6.45 15.13
N GLN A 135 10.10 -6.59 14.59
CA GLN A 135 11.32 -6.61 15.40
C GLN A 135 11.78 -5.23 15.87
N GLY A 136 11.26 -4.16 15.28
CA GLY A 136 11.50 -2.79 15.72
C GLY A 136 10.47 -2.35 16.75
N LYS A 137 9.31 -1.87 16.28
CA LYS A 137 8.29 -1.24 17.12
C LYS A 137 7.65 -2.21 18.09
N TYR A 138 7.43 -3.47 17.69
CA TYR A 138 6.63 -4.42 18.46
C TYR A 138 7.44 -5.50 19.19
N LYS A 139 8.77 -5.42 19.19
CA LYS A 139 9.65 -6.40 19.84
C LYS A 139 9.34 -6.58 21.32
N HIS A 140 9.05 -5.48 22.00
CA HIS A 140 8.67 -5.45 23.42
C HIS A 140 7.44 -6.32 23.74
N ILE A 141 6.54 -6.53 22.77
CA ILE A 141 5.38 -7.41 22.95
C ILE A 141 5.86 -8.86 23.04
N TYR A 142 6.76 -9.28 22.16
CA TYR A 142 7.31 -10.64 22.19
C TYR A 142 8.06 -10.92 23.49
N GLU A 143 8.91 -9.99 23.91
CA GLU A 143 9.69 -10.08 25.16
C GLU A 143 8.82 -10.14 26.42
N LYS A 144 7.59 -9.61 26.37
CA LYS A 144 6.65 -9.65 27.49
C LYS A 144 6.02 -11.02 27.73
N TYR A 145 5.93 -11.86 26.70
CA TYR A 145 5.20 -13.14 26.74
C TYR A 145 6.11 -14.38 26.58
N GLN A 146 7.43 -14.20 26.67
CA GLN A 146 8.42 -15.27 26.80
C GLN A 146 8.87 -15.41 28.26
#